data_AF-A0A0M0T5Q1-F1
#
_entry.id   AF-A0A0M0T5Q1-F1
#
_cell.length_a   1.000
_cell.length_b   1.000
_cell.length_c   1.000
_cell.angle_alpha   90.00
_cell.angle_beta   90.00
_cell.angle_gamma   90.00
#
_symmetry.space_group_name_H-M   'P 1'
#
loop_
_entity.id
_entity.type
_entity.pdbx_description
1 polymer ?
#
loop_
_entity_poly.entity_id
_entity_poly.type
_entity_poly.pdbx_seq_one_letter_code
_entity_poly.pdbx_strand_id
1 'polypeptide(L)'
;MQEAADMVALERQTPEPDTAPEPASPLAAEPAPRVTPNVVCESGEHGELLVSVGTLQWCLRGMGSVKAGSAAMKLNAQVLDRQSGVLFADGVDLMSGRSRNSYSRMAATELGLGEADLRRALGQVLLAAEQWQQQGGKVSVVNVPTMSDAEQKAALALLQDPYLTARITADLAACGVVGESTNLLAGFLAAVSRKLPNPLAVLIQSSSAAGKSSLMEAVLNLMPEEERTQYSAMTGQSLFYLGETHLQHKILAIAEEEGVRQAAYALKLLQSDGELTMASTGKDEATGNLVTKSYTVKGPVMLM
;
A
#
# COMPACT_ATOMS: atom_id res chain seq x y z
N MET A 1 -56.06 12.85 -71.91
CA MET A 1 -55.82 11.61 -71.14
C MET A 1 -54.98 12.05 -69.93
N GLN A 2 -55.53 12.39 -68.75
CA GLN A 2 -56.48 11.64 -67.89
C GLN A 2 -55.84 10.27 -67.56
N GLU A 3 -55.52 9.86 -66.33
CA GLU A 3 -56.01 10.06 -64.94
C GLU A 3 -54.79 10.04 -63.98
N ALA A 4 -54.69 10.68 -62.80
CA ALA A 4 -55.54 10.82 -61.60
C ALA A 4 -55.64 9.55 -60.72
N ALA A 5 -55.40 9.75 -59.41
CA ALA A 5 -55.54 8.85 -58.25
C ALA A 5 -54.42 7.79 -58.07
N ASP A 6 -53.81 7.55 -56.92
CA ASP A 6 -54.38 7.58 -55.57
C ASP A 6 -53.45 8.14 -54.49
N MET A 7 -54.10 8.81 -53.54
CA MET A 7 -53.56 9.47 -52.37
C MET A 7 -53.97 8.63 -51.16
N VAL A 8 -53.01 8.04 -50.43
CA VAL A 8 -53.26 7.47 -49.10
C VAL A 8 -52.30 8.12 -48.11
N ALA A 9 -52.87 9.00 -47.30
CA ALA A 9 -52.26 9.53 -46.09
C ALA A 9 -52.06 8.36 -45.11
N LEU A 10 -50.83 8.21 -44.60
CA LEU A 10 -50.59 7.41 -43.40
C LEU A 10 -50.13 8.33 -42.28
N GLU A 11 -50.93 8.30 -41.21
CA GLU A 11 -50.85 9.09 -40.01
C GLU A 11 -49.51 8.93 -39.28
N ARG A 12 -49.03 10.04 -38.71
CA ARG A 12 -47.95 10.06 -37.73
C ARG A 12 -48.40 9.36 -36.46
N GLN A 13 -48.11 8.06 -36.35
CA GLN A 13 -48.20 7.36 -35.08
C GLN A 13 -47.04 7.81 -34.19
N THR A 14 -47.43 8.43 -33.08
CA THR A 14 -46.57 8.70 -31.93
C THR A 14 -46.68 7.48 -31.02
N PRO A 15 -45.59 6.76 -30.70
CA PRO A 15 -45.58 5.85 -29.57
C PRO A 15 -45.03 6.56 -28.34
N GLU A 16 -45.67 6.23 -27.23
CA GLU A 16 -45.56 6.73 -25.86
C GLU A 16 -44.13 6.71 -25.27
N PRO A 17 -43.86 7.51 -24.23
CA PRO A 17 -42.57 7.53 -23.57
C PRO A 17 -42.38 6.22 -22.78
N ASP A 18 -41.41 5.42 -23.21
CA ASP A 18 -40.98 4.23 -22.48
C ASP A 18 -40.29 4.68 -21.19
N THR A 19 -40.93 4.31 -20.09
CA THR A 19 -40.54 4.50 -18.69
C THR A 19 -39.10 4.07 -18.45
N ALA A 20 -38.23 5.04 -18.17
CA ALA A 20 -36.90 4.79 -17.64
C ALA A 20 -36.99 4.08 -16.28
N PRO A 21 -36.34 2.92 -16.06
CA PRO A 21 -36.21 2.36 -14.73
C PRO A 21 -35.22 3.20 -13.91
N GLU A 22 -35.68 3.59 -12.72
CA GLU A 22 -34.93 4.19 -11.62
C GLU A 22 -33.54 3.54 -11.40
N PRO A 23 -32.51 4.33 -11.06
CA PRO A 23 -31.22 3.77 -10.69
C PRO A 23 -31.36 3.06 -9.34
N ALA A 24 -31.33 1.73 -9.36
CA ALA A 24 -31.07 0.94 -8.16
C ALA A 24 -29.71 1.36 -7.60
N SER A 25 -29.71 2.03 -6.44
CA SER A 25 -28.51 2.24 -5.64
C SER A 25 -27.85 0.89 -5.38
N PRO A 26 -26.62 0.64 -5.84
CA PRO A 26 -25.83 -0.41 -5.24
C PRO A 26 -25.45 0.12 -3.87
N LEU A 27 -26.11 -0.42 -2.85
CA LEU A 27 -25.68 -0.36 -1.47
C LEU A 27 -24.17 -0.69 -1.46
N ALA A 28 -23.33 0.32 -1.27
CA ALA A 28 -21.89 0.13 -1.13
C ALA A 28 -21.69 -0.72 0.14
N ALA A 29 -21.46 -2.01 -0.04
CA ALA A 29 -20.94 -2.85 1.01
C ALA A 29 -19.48 -2.43 1.21
N GLU A 30 -19.23 -1.67 2.27
CA GLU A 30 -17.88 -1.39 2.75
C GLU A 30 -17.09 -2.70 2.84
N PRO A 31 -15.82 -2.72 2.40
CA PRO A 31 -15.01 -3.93 2.47
C PRO A 31 -14.81 -4.31 3.93
N ALA A 32 -15.42 -5.42 4.33
CA ALA A 32 -15.24 -6.02 5.64
C ALA A 32 -13.74 -6.24 5.88
N PRO A 33 -13.12 -5.57 6.87
CA PRO A 33 -11.73 -5.82 7.17
C PRO A 33 -11.60 -7.25 7.70
N ARG A 34 -10.53 -7.96 7.32
CA ARG A 34 -10.18 -9.23 7.95
C ARG A 34 -9.77 -8.94 9.37
N VAL A 35 -10.77 -8.99 10.22
CA VAL A 35 -10.62 -8.79 11.64
C VAL A 35 -11.42 -9.90 12.28
N THR A 36 -10.88 -10.51 13.32
CA THR A 36 -11.74 -10.97 14.40
C THR A 36 -12.78 -9.88 14.63
N PRO A 37 -14.10 -10.14 14.55
CA PRO A 37 -15.09 -9.06 14.52
C PRO A 37 -14.81 -8.06 15.65
N ASN A 38 -14.58 -6.79 15.27
CA ASN A 38 -14.29 -5.63 16.13
C ASN A 38 -12.84 -5.38 16.64
N VAL A 39 -11.76 -5.82 15.96
CA VAL A 39 -10.34 -5.61 16.40
C VAL A 39 -9.45 -4.76 15.45
N VAL A 40 -9.47 -3.43 15.50
CA VAL A 40 -8.65 -2.59 14.60
C VAL A 40 -7.20 -2.49 15.10
N CYS A 41 -6.20 -2.78 14.24
CA CYS A 41 -4.78 -2.68 14.60
C CYS A 41 -4.10 -1.52 13.85
N GLU A 42 -3.43 -0.63 14.57
CA GLU A 42 -2.72 0.53 14.04
C GLU A 42 -1.29 0.59 14.60
N SER A 43 -0.36 1.10 13.81
CA SER A 43 1.02 1.35 14.27
C SER A 43 1.12 2.76 14.82
N GLY A 44 1.58 2.90 16.06
CA GLY A 44 1.79 4.19 16.72
C GLY A 44 3.10 4.86 16.32
N GLU A 45 3.19 6.18 16.53
CA GLU A 45 4.31 7.05 16.13
C GLU A 45 5.68 6.66 16.70
N HIS A 46 5.73 5.80 17.72
CA HIS A 46 6.95 5.36 18.40
C HIS A 46 7.18 3.84 18.36
N GLY A 47 6.59 3.13 17.38
CA GLY A 47 6.71 1.66 17.28
C GLY A 47 5.85 0.92 18.31
N GLU A 48 4.79 1.57 18.78
CA GLU A 48 3.75 0.99 19.62
C GLU A 48 2.70 0.30 18.74
N LEU A 49 2.09 -0.76 19.24
CA LEU A 49 0.98 -1.43 18.56
C LEU A 49 -0.32 -1.03 19.24
N LEU A 50 -1.18 -0.32 18.53
CA LEU A 50 -2.52 0.03 18.99
C LEU A 50 -3.53 -1.02 18.51
N VAL A 51 -4.35 -1.54 19.42
CA VAL A 51 -5.38 -2.55 19.11
C VAL A 51 -6.70 -2.11 19.72
N SER A 52 -7.71 -1.82 18.90
CA SER A 52 -9.03 -1.40 19.35
C SER A 52 -9.99 -2.59 19.33
N VAL A 53 -10.44 -3.06 20.51
CA VAL A 53 -11.40 -4.16 20.70
C VAL A 53 -12.71 -3.59 21.26
N GLY A 54 -13.70 -3.35 20.41
CA GLY A 54 -14.97 -2.74 20.84
C GLY A 54 -14.77 -1.33 21.42
N THR A 55 -15.08 -1.12 22.70
CA THR A 55 -14.85 0.16 23.40
C THR A 55 -13.44 0.27 24.00
N LEU A 56 -12.69 -0.82 24.03
CA LEU A 56 -11.36 -0.88 24.63
C LEU A 56 -10.29 -0.57 23.59
N GLN A 57 -9.48 0.43 23.85
CA GLN A 57 -8.30 0.74 23.06
C GLN A 57 -7.06 0.28 23.83
N TRP A 58 -6.32 -0.64 23.24
CA TRP A 58 -5.09 -1.18 23.79
C TRP A 58 -3.89 -0.52 23.12
N CYS A 59 -2.86 -0.20 23.88
CA CYS A 59 -1.56 0.22 23.39
C CYS A 59 -0.48 -0.71 23.97
N LEU A 60 0.23 -1.40 23.09
CA LEU A 60 1.33 -2.30 23.46
C LEU A 60 2.66 -1.62 23.16
N ARG A 61 3.46 -1.42 24.21
CA ARG A 61 4.80 -0.85 24.15
C ARG A 61 5.86 -1.93 24.34
N GLY A 62 7.01 -1.75 23.68
CA GLY A 62 8.14 -2.68 23.77
C GLY A 62 8.15 -3.79 22.72
N MET A 63 7.30 -3.69 21.68
CA MET A 63 7.23 -4.66 20.58
C MET A 63 8.57 -4.85 19.86
N GLY A 64 9.38 -3.80 19.73
CA GLY A 64 10.73 -3.87 19.14
C GLY A 64 11.76 -4.67 19.94
N SER A 65 11.50 -4.97 21.23
CA SER A 65 12.40 -5.76 22.06
C SER A 65 12.17 -7.28 21.97
N VAL A 66 11.01 -7.69 21.43
CA VAL A 66 10.60 -9.09 21.35
C VAL A 66 10.80 -9.59 19.92
N LYS A 67 11.67 -10.59 19.75
CA LYS A 67 11.86 -11.27 18.46
C LYS A 67 10.64 -12.15 18.13
N ALA A 68 10.27 -12.20 16.86
CA ALA A 68 9.24 -13.10 16.37
C ALA A 68 9.60 -14.56 16.73
N GLY A 69 8.62 -15.30 17.27
CA GLY A 69 8.82 -16.69 17.72
C GLY A 69 9.50 -16.87 19.07
N SER A 70 9.71 -15.78 19.83
CA SER A 70 10.21 -15.87 21.22
C SER A 70 9.21 -16.58 22.14
N ALA A 71 9.70 -17.42 23.04
CA ALA A 71 8.88 -18.14 24.02
C ALA A 71 8.25 -17.23 25.10
N ALA A 72 8.73 -15.99 25.23
CA ALA A 72 8.18 -14.97 26.12
C ALA A 72 7.95 -13.66 25.34
N MET A 73 6.81 -13.02 25.60
CA MET A 73 6.41 -11.75 24.99
C MET A 73 6.08 -10.75 26.10
N LYS A 74 7.13 -10.25 26.75
CA LYS A 74 7.02 -9.26 27.83
C LYS A 74 6.88 -7.86 27.25
N LEU A 75 5.72 -7.26 27.46
CA LEU A 75 5.36 -5.95 26.95
C LEU A 75 4.77 -5.11 28.07
N ASN A 76 4.73 -3.80 27.88
CA ASN A 76 3.87 -2.94 28.69
C ASN A 76 2.56 -2.76 27.91
N ALA A 77 1.47 -3.28 28.47
CA ALA A 77 0.15 -3.14 27.89
C ALA A 77 -0.61 -2.05 28.63
N GLN A 78 -1.19 -1.14 27.87
CA GLN A 78 -2.10 -0.11 28.32
C GLN A 78 -3.47 -0.38 27.71
N VAL A 79 -4.52 -0.27 28.49
CA VAL A 79 -5.92 -0.39 28.06
C VAL A 79 -6.68 0.85 28.50
N LEU A 80 -7.38 1.47 27.55
CA LEU A 80 -8.26 2.61 27.73
C LEU A 80 -9.69 2.16 27.40
N ASP A 81 -10.63 2.36 28.31
CA ASP A 81 -12.05 2.23 27.96
C ASP A 81 -12.58 3.57 27.45
N ARG A 82 -13.01 3.62 26.18
CA ARG A 82 -13.52 4.85 25.55
C ARG A 82 -14.86 5.32 26.12
N GLN A 83 -15.60 4.46 26.83
CA GLN A 83 -16.87 4.84 27.44
C GLN A 83 -16.66 5.54 28.79
N SER A 84 -15.82 4.98 29.65
CA SER A 84 -15.53 5.55 30.97
C SER A 84 -14.37 6.54 30.99
N GLY A 85 -13.49 6.51 29.98
CA GLY A 85 -12.24 7.30 29.93
C GLY A 85 -11.18 6.81 30.91
N VAL A 86 -11.42 5.69 31.61
CA VAL A 86 -10.49 5.11 32.58
C VAL A 86 -9.41 4.31 31.86
N LEU A 87 -8.19 4.40 32.38
CA LEU A 87 -7.01 3.79 31.79
C LEU A 87 -6.27 2.93 32.81
N PHE A 88 -5.84 1.75 32.38
CA PHE A 88 -4.98 0.87 33.14
C PHE A 88 -3.74 0.52 32.32
N ALA A 89 -2.55 0.53 32.92
CA ALA A 89 -1.30 0.16 32.25
C ALA A 89 -0.40 -0.66 33.18
N ASP A 90 0.08 -1.80 32.70
CA ASP A 90 0.99 -2.68 33.44
C ASP A 90 1.82 -3.58 32.52
N GLY A 91 2.87 -4.18 33.06
CA GLY A 91 3.67 -5.20 32.39
C GLY A 91 2.92 -6.52 32.25
N VAL A 92 2.85 -7.06 31.05
CA VAL A 92 2.24 -8.37 30.77
C VAL A 92 3.17 -9.22 29.90
N ASP A 93 3.29 -10.50 30.25
CA ASP A 93 3.83 -11.51 29.35
C ASP A 93 2.68 -12.17 28.61
N LEU A 94 2.47 -11.79 27.35
CA LEU A 94 1.34 -12.25 26.55
C LEU A 94 1.39 -13.77 26.29
N MET A 95 2.55 -14.42 26.39
CA MET A 95 2.67 -15.88 26.22
C MET A 95 2.27 -16.64 27.49
N SER A 96 2.34 -16.00 28.66
CA SER A 96 2.07 -16.64 29.96
C SER A 96 0.61 -16.50 30.38
N GLY A 97 -0.12 -17.63 30.45
CA GLY A 97 -1.51 -17.65 30.94
C GLY A 97 -1.66 -17.12 32.36
N ARG A 98 -0.66 -17.33 33.23
CA ARG A 98 -0.66 -16.76 34.59
C ARG A 98 -0.56 -15.24 34.56
N SER A 99 0.30 -14.69 33.70
CA SER A 99 0.46 -13.23 33.55
C SER A 99 -0.80 -12.59 32.98
N ARG A 100 -1.38 -13.18 31.92
CA ARG A 100 -2.65 -12.70 31.33
C ARG A 100 -3.79 -12.69 32.34
N ASN A 101 -3.91 -13.73 33.19
CA ASN A 101 -4.93 -13.78 34.23
C ASN A 101 -4.71 -12.70 35.31
N SER A 102 -3.47 -12.50 35.75
CA SER A 102 -3.13 -11.46 36.72
C SER A 102 -3.46 -10.07 36.20
N TYR A 103 -3.05 -9.76 34.95
CA TYR A 103 -3.35 -8.50 34.30
C TYR A 103 -4.87 -8.30 34.13
N SER A 104 -5.59 -9.31 33.63
CA SER A 104 -7.06 -9.24 33.43
C SER A 104 -7.78 -8.87 34.71
N ARG A 105 -7.35 -9.43 35.85
CA ARG A 105 -7.97 -9.20 37.15
C ARG A 105 -7.73 -7.78 37.67
N MET A 106 -6.50 -7.27 37.52
CA MET A 106 -6.17 -5.89 37.92
C MET A 106 -6.88 -4.88 37.03
N ALA A 107 -6.83 -5.07 35.71
CA ALA A 107 -7.54 -4.24 34.73
C ALA A 107 -9.06 -4.25 34.96
N ALA A 108 -9.66 -5.39 35.32
CA ALA A 108 -11.09 -5.50 35.60
C ALA A 108 -11.51 -4.66 36.81
N THR A 109 -10.65 -4.63 37.84
CA THR A 109 -10.91 -3.88 39.07
C THR A 109 -10.86 -2.37 38.81
N GLU A 110 -9.87 -1.92 38.03
CA GLU A 110 -9.67 -0.49 37.73
C GLU A 110 -10.69 0.05 36.71
N LEU A 111 -10.99 -0.73 35.66
CA LEU A 111 -11.93 -0.33 34.60
C LEU A 111 -13.41 -0.57 34.99
N GLY A 112 -13.67 -1.31 36.07
CA GLY A 112 -15.04 -1.70 36.45
C GLY A 112 -15.70 -2.68 35.47
N LEU A 113 -14.90 -3.48 34.75
CA LEU A 113 -15.37 -4.40 33.70
C LEU A 113 -15.33 -5.87 34.15
N GLY A 114 -16.05 -6.73 33.43
CA GLY A 114 -16.01 -8.17 33.66
C GLY A 114 -14.64 -8.77 33.34
N GLU A 115 -14.07 -9.54 34.27
CA GLU A 115 -12.78 -10.23 34.07
C GLU A 115 -12.81 -11.15 32.83
N ALA A 116 -13.94 -11.80 32.57
CA ALA A 116 -14.11 -12.67 31.41
C ALA A 116 -14.00 -11.92 30.07
N ASP A 117 -14.49 -10.68 30.01
CA ASP A 117 -14.47 -9.87 28.80
C ASP A 117 -13.07 -9.32 28.53
N LEU A 118 -12.37 -8.87 29.57
CA LEU A 118 -10.96 -8.48 29.46
C LEU A 118 -10.05 -9.64 29.09
N ARG A 119 -10.31 -10.85 29.62
CA ARG A 119 -9.56 -12.05 29.22
C ARG A 119 -9.77 -12.41 27.76
N ARG A 120 -11.01 -12.26 27.25
CA ARG A 120 -11.34 -12.47 25.83
C ARG A 120 -10.65 -11.42 24.95
N ALA A 121 -10.71 -10.14 25.35
CA ALA A 121 -10.04 -9.06 24.65
C ALA A 121 -8.52 -9.25 24.62
N LEU A 122 -7.89 -9.66 25.72
CA LEU A 122 -6.46 -10.00 25.76
C LEU A 122 -6.09 -11.15 24.84
N GLY A 123 -6.97 -12.13 24.65
CA GLY A 123 -6.76 -13.20 23.66
C GLY A 123 -6.74 -12.65 22.23
N GLN A 124 -7.60 -11.69 21.92
CA GLN A 124 -7.61 -11.00 20.62
C GLN A 124 -6.38 -10.10 20.43
N VAL A 125 -5.94 -9.42 21.49
CA VAL A 125 -4.73 -8.60 21.50
C VAL A 125 -3.47 -9.46 21.30
N LEU A 126 -3.40 -10.65 21.91
CA LEU A 126 -2.30 -11.60 21.67
C LEU A 126 -2.27 -12.02 20.19
N LEU A 127 -3.41 -12.40 19.62
CA LEU A 127 -3.48 -12.78 18.20
C LEU A 127 -3.03 -11.63 17.28
N ALA A 128 -3.48 -10.41 17.58
CA ALA A 128 -3.08 -9.20 16.86
C ALA A 128 -1.57 -8.94 16.97
N ALA A 129 -0.99 -9.11 18.17
CA ALA A 129 0.45 -8.94 18.40
C ALA A 129 1.28 -9.99 17.65
N GLU A 130 0.85 -11.26 17.63
CA GLU A 130 1.51 -12.32 16.88
C GLU A 130 1.45 -12.07 15.37
N GLN A 131 0.30 -11.65 14.84
CA GLN A 131 0.14 -11.27 13.43
C GLN A 131 1.04 -10.09 13.07
N TRP A 132 1.11 -9.08 13.93
CA TRP A 132 1.98 -7.92 13.74
C TRP A 132 3.46 -8.32 13.76
N GLN A 133 3.88 -9.24 14.65
CA GLN A 133 5.26 -9.76 14.65
C GLN A 133 5.59 -10.57 13.40
N GLN A 134 4.65 -11.35 12.89
CA GLN A 134 4.82 -12.09 11.62
C GLN A 134 4.92 -11.15 10.42
N GLN A 135 4.18 -10.03 10.45
CA GLN A 135 4.28 -8.95 9.47
C GLN A 135 5.59 -8.13 9.67
N GLY A 136 6.11 -8.08 10.90
CA GLY A 136 7.27 -7.31 11.34
C GLY A 136 8.64 -7.79 10.84
N GLY A 137 8.70 -8.68 9.85
CA GLY A 137 9.92 -9.00 9.10
C GLY A 137 10.22 -8.04 7.93
N LYS A 138 9.32 -7.11 7.59
CA LYS A 138 9.48 -6.21 6.43
C LYS A 138 8.98 -4.77 6.62
N VAL A 139 8.91 -4.27 7.86
CA VAL A 139 8.94 -2.81 8.02
C VAL A 139 10.40 -2.40 8.04
N SER A 140 10.99 -2.30 6.85
CA SER A 140 12.22 -1.53 6.67
C SER A 140 11.91 -0.15 7.23
N VAL A 141 12.48 0.16 8.39
CA VAL A 141 12.66 1.55 8.79
C VAL A 141 13.52 2.13 7.68
N VAL A 142 12.86 2.77 6.71
CA VAL A 142 13.54 3.54 5.68
C VAL A 142 14.22 4.65 6.45
N ASN A 143 15.49 4.45 6.77
CA ASN A 143 16.36 5.49 7.31
C ASN A 143 16.48 6.54 6.21
N VAL A 144 15.52 7.46 6.15
CA VAL A 144 15.62 8.62 5.27
C VAL A 144 16.85 9.38 5.73
N PRO A 145 17.90 9.51 4.89
CA PRO A 145 19.09 10.26 5.26
C PRO A 145 18.67 11.69 5.60
N THR A 146 18.97 12.15 6.80
CA THR A 146 18.66 13.53 7.22
C THR A 146 19.71 14.45 6.60
N MET A 147 19.26 15.34 5.71
CA MET A 147 20.14 16.35 5.10
C MET A 147 20.50 17.42 6.12
N SER A 148 21.74 17.89 6.07
CA SER A 148 22.20 19.07 6.82
C SER A 148 21.68 20.37 6.19
N ASP A 149 21.64 21.45 6.98
CA ASP A 149 21.23 22.78 6.50
C ASP A 149 22.07 23.26 5.30
N ALA A 150 23.36 22.92 5.29
CA ALA A 150 24.27 23.27 4.20
C ALA A 150 23.93 22.51 2.91
N GLU A 151 23.65 21.21 3.00
CA GLU A 151 23.21 20.38 1.87
C GLU A 151 21.85 20.83 1.35
N GLN A 152 20.91 21.15 2.24
CA GLN A 152 19.59 21.64 1.87
C GLN A 152 19.69 22.97 1.11
N LYS A 153 20.55 23.90 1.57
CA LYS A 153 20.78 25.17 0.88
C LYS A 153 21.41 24.97 -0.50
N ALA A 154 22.38 24.06 -0.62
CA ALA A 154 23.00 23.72 -1.91
C ALA A 154 21.99 23.09 -2.87
N ALA A 155 21.14 22.17 -2.38
CA ALA A 155 20.08 21.54 -3.17
C ALA A 155 19.04 22.55 -3.66
N LEU A 156 18.60 23.48 -2.80
CA LEU A 156 17.68 24.55 -3.19
C LEU A 156 18.28 25.49 -4.23
N ALA A 157 19.56 25.83 -4.10
CA ALA A 157 20.26 26.65 -5.10
C ALA A 157 20.34 25.94 -6.46
N LEU A 158 20.57 24.62 -6.47
CA LEU A 158 20.53 23.81 -7.69
C LEU A 158 19.12 23.83 -8.32
N LEU A 159 18.07 23.64 -7.52
CA LEU A 159 16.68 23.61 -8.01
C LEU A 159 16.20 24.95 -8.59
N GLN A 160 16.82 26.07 -8.20
CA GLN A 160 16.51 27.41 -8.71
C GLN A 160 17.34 27.82 -9.93
N ASP A 161 18.26 26.97 -10.38
CA ASP A 161 19.12 27.27 -11.53
C ASP A 161 18.30 27.33 -12.84
N PRO A 162 18.36 28.43 -13.61
CA PRO A 162 17.64 28.55 -14.88
C PRO A 162 18.10 27.54 -15.95
N TYR A 163 19.29 26.96 -15.81
CA TYR A 163 19.86 25.95 -16.70
C TYR A 163 19.86 24.55 -16.07
N LEU A 164 18.97 24.28 -15.11
CA LEU A 164 18.88 23.01 -14.39
C LEU A 164 18.83 21.79 -15.33
N THR A 165 18.04 21.85 -16.41
CA THR A 165 17.92 20.74 -17.37
C THR A 165 19.24 20.42 -18.05
N ALA A 166 19.99 21.46 -18.47
CA ALA A 166 21.31 21.31 -19.08
C ALA A 166 22.31 20.70 -18.09
N ARG A 167 22.27 21.12 -16.82
CA ARG A 167 23.12 20.56 -15.75
C ARG A 167 22.83 19.07 -15.51
N ILE A 168 21.56 18.70 -15.38
CA ILE A 168 21.15 17.29 -15.22
C ILE A 168 21.64 16.44 -16.40
N THR A 169 21.47 16.93 -17.64
CA THR A 169 21.95 16.19 -18.81
C THR A 169 23.47 16.06 -18.86
N ALA A 170 24.21 17.07 -18.37
CA ALA A 170 25.66 17.03 -18.27
C ALA A 170 26.13 16.03 -17.20
N ASP A 171 25.46 15.99 -16.05
CA ASP A 171 25.74 15.02 -14.98
C ASP A 171 25.48 13.59 -15.46
N LEU A 172 24.37 13.36 -16.18
CA LEU A 172 24.06 12.06 -16.80
C LEU A 172 25.08 11.65 -17.87
N ALA A 173 25.59 12.60 -18.64
CA ALA A 173 26.67 12.35 -19.59
C ALA A 173 27.97 11.97 -18.88
N ALA A 174 28.28 12.58 -17.74
CA ALA A 174 29.42 12.23 -16.90
C ALA A 174 29.29 10.82 -16.28
N CYS A 175 28.06 10.33 -16.09
CA CYS A 175 27.78 8.94 -15.71
C CYS A 175 27.99 7.92 -16.84
N GLY A 176 28.36 8.36 -18.06
CA GLY A 176 28.81 7.49 -19.14
C GLY A 176 27.79 7.24 -20.26
N VAL A 177 26.63 7.91 -20.26
CA VAL A 177 25.65 7.80 -21.35
C VAL A 177 25.75 9.02 -22.28
N VAL A 178 26.29 8.83 -23.48
CA VAL A 178 26.52 9.90 -24.46
C VAL A 178 25.55 9.79 -25.63
N GLY A 179 25.00 10.92 -26.08
CA GLY A 179 24.15 11.00 -27.27
C GLY A 179 22.65 10.85 -27.03
N GLU A 180 22.22 10.47 -25.82
CA GLU A 180 20.82 10.18 -25.47
C GLU A 180 20.19 11.25 -24.55
N SER A 181 20.65 12.51 -24.64
CA SER A 181 20.28 13.60 -23.71
C SER A 181 18.77 13.80 -23.53
N THR A 182 17.99 13.77 -24.62
CA THR A 182 16.53 13.91 -24.58
C THR A 182 15.86 12.74 -23.84
N ASN A 183 16.29 11.51 -24.11
CA ASN A 183 15.71 10.30 -23.51
C ASN A 183 16.07 10.20 -22.03
N LEU A 184 17.29 10.57 -21.67
CA LEU A 184 17.76 10.66 -20.29
C LEU A 184 16.96 11.70 -19.49
N LEU A 185 16.74 12.88 -20.05
CA LEU A 185 15.95 13.92 -19.38
C LEU A 185 14.48 13.50 -19.22
N ALA A 186 13.88 12.90 -20.25
CA ALA A 186 12.53 12.36 -20.18
C ALA A 186 12.40 11.26 -19.10
N GLY A 187 13.36 10.33 -19.06
CA GLY A 187 13.42 9.30 -18.03
C GLY A 187 13.57 9.88 -16.62
N PHE A 188 14.43 10.88 -16.45
CA PHE A 188 14.61 11.57 -15.17
C PHE A 188 13.33 12.27 -14.70
N LEU A 189 12.66 13.02 -15.58
CA LEU A 189 11.39 13.69 -15.25
C LEU A 189 10.30 12.68 -14.86
N ALA A 190 10.22 11.56 -15.59
CA ALA A 190 9.32 10.48 -15.22
C ALA A 190 9.66 9.93 -13.82
N ALA A 191 10.93 9.66 -13.53
CA ALA A 191 11.38 9.19 -12.22
C ALA A 191 11.05 10.14 -11.06
N VAL A 192 11.19 11.45 -11.26
CA VAL A 192 10.83 12.48 -10.27
C VAL A 192 9.32 12.58 -10.07
N SER A 193 8.52 12.32 -11.12
CA SER A 193 7.05 12.39 -11.05
C SER A 193 6.42 11.40 -10.06
N ARG A 194 7.17 10.41 -9.54
CA ARG A 194 6.71 9.47 -8.49
C ARG A 194 6.12 10.15 -7.25
N LYS A 195 6.54 11.38 -6.95
CA LYS A 195 6.05 12.18 -5.80
C LYS A 195 4.75 12.91 -6.10
N LEU A 196 4.33 12.97 -7.36
CA LEU A 196 3.07 13.57 -7.78
C LEU A 196 1.91 12.58 -7.56
N PRO A 197 0.66 13.08 -7.45
CA PRO A 197 -0.51 12.20 -7.35
C PRO A 197 -0.70 11.32 -8.59
N ASN A 198 -0.34 11.84 -9.77
CA ASN A 198 -0.43 11.15 -11.05
C ASN A 198 0.97 11.05 -11.67
N PRO A 199 1.77 10.04 -11.32
CA PRO A 199 3.10 9.84 -11.88
C PRO A 199 3.03 9.46 -13.36
N LEU A 200 4.06 9.84 -14.10
CA LEU A 200 4.25 9.44 -15.48
C LEU A 200 4.73 7.98 -15.55
N ALA A 201 4.43 7.32 -16.66
CA ALA A 201 5.04 6.05 -17.02
C ALA A 201 5.81 6.20 -18.32
N VAL A 202 6.97 5.55 -18.40
CA VAL A 202 7.81 5.55 -19.58
C VAL A 202 8.03 4.11 -20.03
N LEU A 203 8.06 3.91 -21.34
CA LEU A 203 8.43 2.64 -21.96
C LEU A 203 9.67 2.88 -22.81
N ILE A 204 10.76 2.19 -22.49
CA ILE A 204 12.02 2.28 -23.24
C ILE A 204 12.07 1.15 -24.25
N GLN A 205 11.94 1.49 -25.53
CA GLN A 205 12.05 0.55 -26.63
C GLN A 205 13.40 0.73 -27.34
N SER A 206 14.15 -0.36 -27.49
CA SER A 206 15.43 -0.36 -28.21
C SER A 206 15.64 -1.66 -28.96
N SER A 207 16.52 -1.64 -29.96
CA SER A 207 17.12 -2.87 -30.48
C SER A 207 18.03 -3.52 -29.42
N SER A 208 18.27 -4.82 -29.56
CA SER A 208 19.18 -5.56 -28.66
C SER A 208 20.57 -4.89 -28.63
N ALA A 209 21.20 -4.88 -27.45
CA ALA A 209 22.51 -4.29 -27.17
C ALA A 209 22.67 -2.77 -27.46
N ALA A 210 21.58 -2.03 -27.69
CA ALA A 210 21.63 -0.58 -27.93
C ALA A 210 21.73 0.30 -26.66
N GLY A 211 22.04 -0.29 -25.50
CA GLY A 211 22.23 0.47 -24.26
C GLY A 211 20.96 0.79 -23.47
N LYS A 212 19.82 0.10 -23.71
CA LYS A 212 18.57 0.28 -22.94
C LYS A 212 18.79 0.15 -21.44
N SER A 213 19.42 -0.95 -21.01
CA SER A 213 19.67 -1.18 -19.59
C SER A 213 20.57 -0.09 -19.00
N SER A 214 21.57 0.35 -19.76
CA SER A 214 22.46 1.44 -19.35
C SER A 214 21.73 2.77 -19.18
N LEU A 215 20.79 3.11 -20.07
CA LEU A 215 19.94 4.30 -19.94
C LEU A 215 19.06 4.22 -18.69
N MET A 216 18.39 3.08 -18.50
CA MET A 216 17.53 2.84 -17.34
C MET A 216 18.31 2.93 -16.03
N GLU A 217 19.45 2.25 -15.94
CA GLU A 217 20.33 2.29 -14.76
C GLU A 217 20.87 3.68 -14.47
N ALA A 218 21.27 4.43 -15.50
CA ALA A 218 21.75 5.81 -15.33
C ALA A 218 20.70 6.71 -14.68
N VAL A 219 19.44 6.60 -15.11
CA VAL A 219 18.33 7.36 -14.51
C VAL A 219 18.03 6.87 -13.09
N LEU A 220 17.97 5.55 -12.88
CA LEU A 220 17.68 4.95 -11.56
C LEU A 220 18.78 5.23 -10.52
N ASN A 221 20.02 5.45 -10.95
CA ASN A 221 21.14 5.80 -10.06
C ASN A 221 21.09 7.24 -9.54
N LEU A 222 20.28 8.11 -10.16
CA LEU A 222 20.01 9.45 -9.63
C LEU A 222 18.87 9.46 -8.60
N MET A 223 18.24 8.31 -8.35
CA MET A 223 17.11 8.19 -7.43
C MET A 223 17.55 7.49 -6.13
N PRO A 224 16.96 7.85 -4.98
CA PRO A 224 17.25 7.17 -3.71
C PRO A 224 17.01 5.66 -3.82
N GLU A 225 17.92 4.86 -3.25
CA GLU A 225 17.87 3.40 -3.38
C GLU A 225 16.61 2.81 -2.72
N GLU A 226 16.09 3.47 -1.70
CA GLU A 226 14.92 3.05 -0.94
C GLU A 226 13.61 3.30 -1.71
N GLU A 227 13.67 4.18 -2.71
CA GLU A 227 12.53 4.57 -3.55
C GLU A 227 12.55 3.91 -4.93
N ARG A 228 13.53 3.06 -5.22
CA ARG A 228 13.60 2.26 -6.45
C ARG A 228 13.40 0.78 -6.16
N THR A 229 12.62 0.10 -6.99
CA THR A 229 12.43 -1.34 -6.96
C THR A 229 12.57 -1.88 -8.38
N GLN A 230 13.59 -2.69 -8.60
CA GLN A 230 13.95 -3.20 -9.92
C GLN A 230 13.68 -4.70 -10.00
N TYR A 231 12.98 -5.12 -11.06
CA TYR A 231 12.76 -6.53 -11.39
C TYR A 231 13.18 -6.82 -12.82
N SER A 232 13.87 -7.95 -13.02
CA SER A 232 14.20 -8.42 -14.36
C SER A 232 12.97 -8.93 -15.10
N ALA A 233 12.15 -9.72 -14.41
CA ALA A 233 10.87 -10.23 -14.90
C ALA A 233 9.89 -10.33 -13.72
N MET A 234 8.61 -10.10 -14.00
CA MET A 234 7.54 -10.17 -13.00
C MET A 234 6.37 -10.97 -13.58
N THR A 235 5.83 -11.90 -12.80
CA THR A 235 4.59 -12.60 -13.18
C THR A 235 3.40 -11.71 -12.82
N GLY A 236 2.29 -11.80 -13.56
CA GLY A 236 1.09 -11.01 -13.27
C GLY A 236 0.57 -11.18 -11.84
N GLN A 237 0.78 -12.36 -11.25
CA GLN A 237 0.40 -12.65 -9.87
C GLN A 237 1.35 -12.02 -8.84
N SER A 238 2.66 -11.94 -9.13
CA SER A 238 3.64 -11.40 -8.17
C SER A 238 3.40 -9.93 -7.81
N LEU A 239 2.82 -9.12 -8.71
CA LEU A 239 2.47 -7.72 -8.39
C LEU A 239 1.49 -7.60 -7.22
N PHE A 240 0.57 -8.55 -7.06
CA PHE A 240 -0.38 -8.54 -5.94
C PHE A 240 0.28 -8.89 -4.61
N TYR A 241 1.34 -9.70 -4.63
CA TYR A 241 2.12 -10.01 -3.42
C TYR A 241 3.15 -8.93 -3.09
N LEU A 242 3.47 -8.04 -4.04
CA LEU A 242 4.28 -6.85 -3.76
C LEU A 242 3.57 -5.86 -2.82
N GLY A 243 2.26 -6.00 -2.57
CA GLY A 243 1.53 -5.17 -1.60
C GLY A 243 2.04 -5.27 -0.16
N GLU A 244 2.77 -6.33 0.19
CA GLU A 244 3.49 -6.43 1.46
C GLU A 244 4.69 -5.45 1.54
N THR A 245 5.18 -5.00 0.39
CA THR A 245 6.23 -3.98 0.24
C THR A 245 5.61 -2.70 -0.29
N HIS A 246 5.39 -1.69 0.57
CA HIS A 246 4.82 -0.39 0.18
C HIS A 246 5.45 0.18 -1.11
N LEU A 247 4.68 0.20 -2.20
CA LEU A 247 5.08 0.75 -3.51
C LEU A 247 4.75 2.24 -3.66
N GLN A 248 4.01 2.81 -2.71
CA GLN A 248 3.60 4.21 -2.75
C GLN A 248 4.81 5.16 -2.87
N HIS A 249 4.75 6.06 -3.84
CA HIS A 249 5.80 7.02 -4.20
C HIS A 249 7.14 6.40 -4.61
N LYS A 250 7.13 5.15 -5.10
CA LYS A 250 8.32 4.45 -5.59
C LYS A 250 8.33 4.31 -7.11
N ILE A 251 9.51 3.96 -7.61
CA ILE A 251 9.78 3.62 -8.99
C ILE A 251 9.81 2.11 -9.11
N LEU A 252 8.92 1.55 -9.94
CA LEU A 252 8.93 0.15 -10.33
C LEU A 252 9.54 0.05 -11.74
N ALA A 253 10.76 -0.48 -11.80
CA ALA A 253 11.48 -0.68 -13.06
C ALA A 253 11.42 -2.15 -13.49
N ILE A 254 10.91 -2.42 -14.69
CA ILE A 254 10.74 -3.77 -15.25
C ILE A 254 11.60 -3.91 -16.51
N ALA A 255 12.68 -4.69 -16.43
CA ALA A 255 13.68 -4.73 -17.51
C ALA A 255 13.22 -5.46 -18.79
N GLU A 256 12.40 -6.51 -18.65
CA GLU A 256 11.96 -7.35 -19.77
C GLU A 256 10.49 -7.10 -20.18
N GLU A 257 10.27 -7.01 -21.49
CA GLU A 257 8.94 -6.79 -22.10
C GLU A 257 7.95 -7.90 -21.71
N GLU A 258 8.41 -9.15 -21.63
CA GLU A 258 7.57 -10.29 -21.30
C GLU A 258 7.02 -10.19 -19.87
N GLY A 259 7.79 -9.62 -18.94
CA GLY A 259 7.33 -9.32 -17.57
C GLY A 259 6.24 -8.25 -17.54
N VAL A 260 6.37 -7.21 -18.38
CA VAL A 260 5.32 -6.18 -18.52
C VAL A 260 4.05 -6.80 -19.10
N ARG A 261 4.17 -7.66 -20.13
CA ARG A 261 3.03 -8.29 -20.79
C ARG A 261 2.21 -9.18 -19.84
N GLN A 262 2.89 -9.96 -19.00
CA GLN A 262 2.23 -10.83 -18.03
C GLN A 262 1.52 -10.05 -16.91
N ALA A 263 2.01 -8.85 -16.58
CA ALA A 263 1.44 -7.99 -15.54
C ALA A 263 0.63 -6.80 -16.10
N ALA A 264 0.45 -6.70 -17.42
CA ALA A 264 -0.05 -5.50 -18.09
C ALA A 264 -1.41 -5.03 -17.56
N TYR A 265 -2.33 -5.96 -17.33
CA TYR A 265 -3.65 -5.64 -16.78
C TYR A 265 -3.55 -5.01 -15.38
N ALA A 266 -2.74 -5.60 -14.51
CA ALA A 266 -2.58 -5.11 -13.16
C ALA A 266 -1.83 -3.76 -13.14
N LEU A 267 -0.78 -3.61 -13.93
CA LEU A 267 -0.06 -2.33 -14.09
C LEU A 267 -0.98 -1.22 -14.61
N LYS A 268 -1.89 -1.53 -15.54
CA LYS A 268 -2.87 -0.57 -16.06
C LYS A 268 -3.84 -0.10 -14.97
N LEU A 269 -4.39 -1.03 -14.19
CA LEU A 269 -5.27 -0.70 -13.06
C LEU A 269 -4.54 0.14 -12.00
N LEU A 270 -3.29 -0.21 -11.68
CA LEU A 270 -2.50 0.57 -10.72
C LEU A 270 -2.25 2.00 -11.20
N GLN A 271 -2.08 2.19 -12.50
CA GLN A 271 -1.88 3.52 -13.11
C GLN A 271 -3.18 4.33 -13.19
N SER A 272 -4.33 3.70 -13.47
CA SER A 272 -5.61 4.41 -13.61
C SER A 272 -6.30 4.66 -12.28
N ASP A 273 -6.32 3.64 -11.42
CA ASP A 273 -7.15 3.61 -10.21
C ASP A 273 -6.32 3.92 -8.96
N GLY A 274 -4.99 3.89 -9.06
CA GLY A 274 -4.08 4.16 -7.95
C GLY A 274 -4.02 3.05 -6.89
N GLU A 275 -4.83 2.00 -7.02
CA GLU A 275 -4.80 0.83 -6.16
C GLU A 275 -5.15 -0.45 -6.93
N LEU A 276 -4.67 -1.58 -6.42
CA LEU A 276 -4.95 -2.91 -6.92
C LEU A 276 -5.43 -3.77 -5.76
N THR A 277 -6.57 -4.43 -5.91
CA THR A 277 -7.04 -5.40 -4.92
C THR A 277 -7.29 -6.75 -5.60
N MET A 278 -6.77 -7.83 -5.00
CA MET A 278 -7.02 -9.20 -5.44
C MET A 278 -7.46 -10.07 -4.27
N ALA A 279 -8.55 -10.80 -4.46
CA ALA A 279 -8.93 -11.91 -3.59
C ALA A 279 -8.35 -13.23 -4.13
N SER A 280 -7.61 -13.97 -3.30
CA SER A 280 -7.04 -15.28 -3.64
C SER A 280 -7.31 -16.27 -2.51
N THR A 281 -7.67 -17.49 -2.86
CA THR A 281 -7.92 -18.56 -1.88
C THR A 281 -6.61 -19.10 -1.34
N GLY A 282 -6.34 -18.87 -0.05
CA GLY A 282 -5.21 -19.45 0.67
C GLY A 282 -5.65 -20.61 1.55
N LYS A 283 -4.75 -21.56 1.83
CA LYS A 283 -5.01 -22.61 2.81
C LYS A 283 -4.60 -22.09 4.20
N ASP A 284 -5.48 -22.24 5.17
CA ASP A 284 -5.17 -21.96 6.56
C ASP A 284 -4.33 -23.11 7.14
N GLU A 285 -3.12 -22.81 7.61
CA GLU A 285 -2.16 -23.80 8.11
C GLU A 285 -2.65 -24.47 9.41
N ALA A 286 -3.53 -23.81 10.17
CA ALA A 286 -4.08 -24.35 11.41
C ALA A 286 -5.32 -25.23 11.19
N THR A 287 -6.16 -24.89 10.21
CA THR A 287 -7.48 -25.55 10.03
C THR A 287 -7.57 -26.38 8.76
N GLY A 288 -6.63 -26.24 7.82
CA GLY A 288 -6.63 -26.91 6.52
C GLY A 288 -7.72 -26.41 5.56
N ASN A 289 -8.55 -25.47 5.99
CA ASN A 289 -9.66 -24.92 5.21
C ASN A 289 -9.17 -23.88 4.20
N LEU A 290 -9.91 -23.76 3.10
CA LEU A 290 -9.70 -22.71 2.12
C LEU A 290 -10.28 -21.40 2.68
N VAL A 291 -9.41 -20.43 2.92
CA VAL A 291 -9.78 -19.09 3.37
C VAL A 291 -9.40 -18.09 2.29
N THR A 292 -10.35 -17.26 1.87
CA THR A 292 -10.06 -16.17 0.95
C THR A 292 -9.15 -15.15 1.63
N LYS A 293 -7.91 -15.02 1.13
CA LYS A 293 -6.95 -13.96 1.42
C LYS A 293 -7.13 -12.82 0.40
N SER A 294 -6.85 -11.58 0.78
CA SER A 294 -7.04 -10.38 -0.03
C SER A 294 -5.77 -9.59 0.10
N TYR A 295 -5.25 -9.19 -1.05
CA TYR A 295 -4.01 -8.46 -1.19
C TYR A 295 -4.36 -7.12 -1.82
N THR A 296 -3.90 -6.04 -1.19
CA THR A 296 -4.12 -4.68 -1.68
C THR A 296 -2.76 -4.02 -1.88
N VAL A 297 -2.56 -3.41 -3.03
CA VAL A 297 -1.37 -2.66 -3.41
C VAL A 297 -1.80 -1.22 -3.63
N LYS A 298 -1.12 -0.27 -3.00
CA LYS A 298 -1.40 1.17 -3.16
C LYS A 298 -0.30 1.86 -3.95
N GLY A 299 -0.71 2.65 -4.94
CA GLY A 299 0.09 3.69 -5.58
C GLY A 299 0.01 5.02 -4.81
N PRO A 300 0.45 6.13 -5.43
CA PRO A 300 0.97 6.26 -6.79
C PRO A 300 2.34 5.59 -6.99
N VAL A 301 2.57 5.01 -8.18
CA VAL A 301 3.81 4.34 -8.59
C VAL A 301 4.24 4.83 -9.97
N MET A 302 5.52 5.16 -10.11
CA MET A 302 6.14 5.43 -11.41
C MET A 302 6.56 4.11 -12.06
N LEU A 303 6.20 3.89 -13.33
CA LEU A 303 6.54 2.69 -14.10
C LEU A 303 7.61 3.00 -15.16
N MET A 304 8.67 2.20 -15.21
CA MET A 304 9.77 2.31 -16.18
C MET A 304 10.17 0.96 -16.77
#